data_AF-A0A2W4ZKJ3-F1
#
_entry.id   AF-A0A2W4ZKJ3-F1
#
_cell.length_a   1.000
_cell.length_b   1.000
_cell.length_c   1.000
_cell.angle_alpha   90.00
_cell.angle_beta   90.00
_cell.angle_gamma   90.00
#
_symmetry.space_group_name_H-M   'P 1'
#
loop_
_entity.id
_entity.type
_entity.pdbx_description
1 polymer ?
#
loop_
_entity_poly.entity_id
_entity_poly.type
_entity_poly.pdbx_seq_one_letter_code
_entity_poly.pdbx_strand_id
1 'polypeptide(L)' 'MAFLDGALSFVSNIDFVLIGQLTMLALVVIAGPAVVFLLALRGGDL' A
#
# COMPACT_ATOMS: atom_id res chain seq x y z
N MET A 1 10.46 30.05 10.07
CA MET A 1 9.83 29.10 11.01
C MET A 1 8.36 28.81 10.68
N ALA A 2 7.57 29.77 10.19
CA ALA A 2 6.17 29.53 9.78
C ALA A 2 5.99 28.46 8.68
N PHE A 3 6.91 28.38 7.70
CA PHE A 3 6.86 27.35 6.66
C PHE A 3 7.10 25.93 7.19
N LEU A 4 8.02 25.76 8.14
CA LEU A 4 8.27 24.46 8.76
C LEU A 4 7.11 24.06 9.69
N ASP A 5 6.52 25.02 10.38
CA ASP A 5 5.34 24.79 11.22
C ASP A 5 4.12 24.36 10.37
N GLY A 6 3.91 25.01 9.22
CA GLY A 6 2.91 24.60 8.23
C GLY A 6 3.16 23.18 7.70
N ALA A 7 4.41 22.84 7.34
CA ALA A 7 4.75 21.51 6.83
C ALA A 7 4.62 20.41 7.89
N LEU A 8 5.05 20.66 9.13
CA LEU A 8 4.93 19.71 10.23
C LEU A 8 3.47 19.53 10.67
N SER A 9 2.65 20.58 10.63
CA SER A 9 1.21 20.49 10.91
C SER A 9 0.47 19.64 9.86
N PHE A 10 0.90 19.68 8.61
CA PHE A 10 0.32 18.87 7.55
C PHE A 10 0.63 17.39 7.76
N VAL A 11 1.88 17.07 8.11
CA VAL A 11 2.32 15.70 8.39
C VAL A 11 1.67 15.15 9.67
N SER A 12 1.50 15.97 10.72
CA SER A 12 0.90 15.51 11.97
C SER A 12 -0.60 15.22 11.89
N ASN A 13 -1.31 15.76 10.90
CA ASN A 13 -2.74 15.50 10.68
C ASN A 13 -3.00 14.24 9.84
N ILE A 14 -1.96 13.56 9.36
CA ILE A 14 -2.10 12.33 8.56
C ILE A 14 -2.09 11.11 9.48
N ASP A 15 -3.06 10.21 9.29
CA ASP A 15 -3.10 8.93 9.97
C ASP A 15 -2.19 7.90 9.27
N PHE A 16 -0.93 7.85 9.71
CA PHE A 16 0.06 6.89 9.20
C PHE A 16 -0.26 5.43 9.55
N VAL A 17 -1.05 5.19 10.60
CA VAL A 17 -1.45 3.83 11.00
C VAL A 17 -2.46 3.30 9.99
N LEU A 18 -3.48 4.08 9.64
CA LEU A 18 -4.45 3.73 8.61
C LEU A 18 -3.79 3.50 7.26
N ILE A 19 -2.85 4.37 6.86
CA ILE A 19 -2.09 4.21 5.61
C ILE A 19 -1.31 2.90 5.63
N GLY A 20 -0.62 2.61 6.73
CA GLY A 20 0.12 1.35 6.89
C GLY A 20 -0.80 0.13 6.81
N GLN A 21 -1.95 0.17 7.48
CA GLN A 21 -2.95 -0.91 7.46
C GLN A 21 -3.48 -1.17 6.04
N LEU A 22 -3.89 -0.12 5.33
CA LEU A 22 -4.40 -0.24 3.96
C LEU A 22 -3.30 -0.70 2.99
N THR A 23 -2.06 -0.26 3.19
CA THR A 23 -0.91 -0.72 2.38
C THR A 23 -0.67 -2.21 2.56
N MET A 24 -0.63 -2.69 3.81
CA MET A 24 -0.47 -4.12 4.09
C MET A 24 -1.64 -4.95 3.56
N LEU A 25 -2.87 -4.46 3.72
CA LEU A 25 -4.06 -5.11 3.17
C LEU A 25 -3.98 -5.20 1.65
N ALA A 26 -3.62 -4.10 0.96
CA ALA A 26 -3.48 -4.08 -0.49
C ALA A 26 -2.44 -5.10 -0.98
N LEU A 27 -1.30 -5.22 -0.30
CA LEU A 27 -0.27 -6.21 -0.63
C LEU A 27 -0.80 -7.65 -0.51
N VAL A 28 -1.52 -7.96 0.57
CA VAL A 28 -2.12 -9.30 0.76
C VAL A 28 -3.18 -9.61 -0.29
N VAL A 29 -4.06 -8.64 -0.57
CA VAL A 29 -5.13 -8.79 -1.57
C VAL A 29 -4.54 -8.99 -2.97
N ILE A 30 -3.46 -8.29 -3.33
CA ILE A 30 -2.79 -8.43 -4.62
C ILE A 30 -2.03 -9.75 -4.72
N ALA A 31 -1.51 -10.30 -3.61
CA ALA A 31 -0.75 -11.54 -3.63
C ALA A 31 -1.53 -12.72 -4.25
N GLY A 32 -2.83 -12.85 -3.98
CA GLY A 32 -3.67 -13.92 -4.55
C GLY A 32 -3.77 -13.85 -6.08
N PRO A 33 -4.32 -12.76 -6.65
CA PRO A 33 -4.40 -12.57 -8.10
C PRO A 33 -3.03 -12.57 -8.79
N ALA A 34 -1.98 -12.04 -8.13
CA ALA A 34 -0.63 -12.05 -8.69
C ALA A 34 -0.13 -13.47 -8.96
N VAL A 35 -0.36 -14.41 -8.04
CA VAL A 35 0.03 -15.83 -8.24
C VAL A 35 -0.74 -16.44 -9.42
N VAL A 36 -2.06 -16.27 -9.47
CA VAL A 36 -2.90 -16.77 -10.57
C VAL A 36 -2.46 -16.19 -11.92
N PHE A 37 -2.22 -14.89 -11.97
CA PHE A 37 -1.76 -14.21 -13.19
C PHE A 37 -0.41 -14.74 -13.67
N LEU A 38 0.54 -14.95 -12.74
CA LEU A 38 1.85 -15.50 -13.07
C LEU A 38 1.78 -16.96 -13.55
N LEU A 39 0.91 -17.78 -12.95
CA LEU A 39 0.69 -19.17 -13.37
C LEU A 39 0.07 -19.23 -14.77
N ALA A 40 -0.94 -18.38 -15.03
CA ALA A 40 -1.60 -18.29 -16.32
C ALA A 40 -0.64 -17.87 -17.44
N LEU A 41 0.23 -16.88 -17.20
CA LEU A 41 1.24 -16.43 -18.17
C LEU A 41 2.30 -17.49 -18.46
N ARG A 42 2.62 -18.33 -17.48
CA ARG A 42 3.64 -19.39 -17.62
C ARG A 42 3.08 -20.68 -18.20
N GLY A 43 1.77 -20.76 -18.47
CA GLY A 43 1.12 -22.00 -18.91
C GLY A 43 1.21 -23.11 -17.85
N GLY A 44 1.27 -22.72 -16.57
CA GLY A 44 1.26 -23.67 -15.45
C GLY A 44 -0.14 -24.24 -15.22
N ASP A 45 -0.21 -25.27 -14.37
CA ASP A 45 -1.49 -25.84 -13.94
C ASP A 45 -2.18 -24.86 -12.99
N LEU A 46 -3.32 -24.31 -13.43
CA LEU A 46 -4.11 -23.30 -12.75
C LEU A 46 -5.13 -23.92 -11.79
#